data_AF-A0A820M5Y6-F1
#
_entry.id   AF-A0A820M5Y6-F1
#
_cell.length_a   1.000
_cell.length_b   1.000
_cell.length_c   1.000
_cell.angle_alpha   90.00
_cell.angle_beta   90.00
_cell.angle_gamma   90.00
#
_symmetry.space_group_name_H-M   'P 1'
#
loop_
_entity.id
_entity.type
_entity.pdbx_description
1 polymer ?
#
loop_
_entity_poly.entity_id
_entity_poly.type
_entity_poly.pdbx_seq_one_letter_code
_entity_poly.pdbx_strand_id
1 'polypeptide(L)'
;MALSLMPIDEVERQFQRLQTITSSSLGNLLLYFKNHWVHGVVPIHMWNFYDANHRTNNTSEAYNLRFATRLSKKHPNIWSFIQLIQS
;
A
#
# COMPACT_ATOMS: atom_id res chain seq x y z
N MET A 1 -2.69 1.03 7.35
CA MET A 1 -1.35 0.40 7.46
C MET A 1 -0.95 0.28 8.94
N ALA A 2 -1.73 -0.42 9.76
CA ALA A 2 -1.36 -0.58 11.18
C ALA A 2 -0.28 -1.67 11.38
N LEU A 3 -0.28 -2.70 10.53
CA LEU A 3 0.66 -3.83 10.60
C LEU A 3 2.11 -3.42 10.32
N SER A 4 2.33 -2.41 9.50
CA SER A 4 3.67 -1.87 9.26
C SER A 4 4.24 -1.14 10.48
N LEU A 5 3.44 -0.91 11.53
CA LEU A 5 3.86 -0.25 12.76
C LEU A 5 3.85 -1.21 13.95
N MET A 6 3.80 -2.53 13.70
CA MET A 6 3.89 -3.56 14.73
C MET A 6 5.31 -4.15 14.74
N PRO A 7 5.79 -4.68 15.88
CA PRO A 7 6.98 -5.52 15.90
C PRO A 7 6.92 -6.58 14.81
N ILE A 8 8.03 -6.84 14.11
CA ILE A 8 8.04 -7.70 12.92
C ILE A 8 7.56 -9.12 13.25
N ASP A 9 7.96 -9.64 14.40
CA ASP A 9 7.56 -10.93 14.96
C ASP A 9 6.05 -11.01 15.30
N GLU A 10 5.41 -9.86 15.45
CA GLU A 10 3.99 -9.74 15.79
C GLU A 10 3.07 -9.59 14.57
N VAL A 11 3.62 -9.28 13.40
CA VAL A 11 2.85 -8.96 12.19
C VAL A 11 1.87 -10.07 11.81
N GLU A 12 2.33 -11.32 11.77
CA GLU A 12 1.50 -12.47 11.38
C GLU A 12 0.35 -12.67 12.38
N ARG A 13 0.65 -12.62 13.68
CA ARG A 13 -0.33 -12.80 14.74
C ARG A 13 -1.39 -11.71 14.71
N GLN A 14 -0.99 -10.45 14.53
CA GLN A 14 -1.95 -9.35 14.42
C GLN A 14 -2.77 -9.42 13.13
N PHE A 15 -2.19 -9.87 12.02
CA PHE A 15 -2.94 -10.07 10.78
C PHE A 15 -4.03 -11.14 10.94
N GLN A 16 -3.71 -12.27 11.59
CA GLN A 16 -4.72 -13.30 11.89
C GLN A 16 -5.87 -12.76 12.75
N ARG A 17 -5.57 -11.93 13.75
CA ARG A 17 -6.62 -11.26 14.55
C ARG A 17 -7.46 -10.29 13.72
N LEU A 18 -6.85 -9.57 12.77
CA LEU A 18 -7.61 -8.73 11.85
C LEU A 18 -8.58 -9.56 11.01
N GLN A 19 -8.18 -10.74 10.56
CA GLN A 19 -9.05 -11.61 9.78
C GLN A 19 -10.28 -12.10 10.57
N THR A 20 -10.18 -12.25 11.89
CA THR A 20 -11.31 -12.71 12.71
C THR A 20 -12.31 -11.60 13.06
N ILE A 21 -11.86 -10.35 13.16
CA ILE A 21 -12.71 -9.21 13.54
C ILE A 21 -13.28 -8.42 12.36
N THR A 22 -12.78 -8.67 11.15
CA THR A 22 -13.14 -7.92 9.95
C THR A 22 -14.34 -8.54 9.23
N SER A 23 -15.23 -7.71 8.68
CA SER A 23 -16.39 -8.16 7.90
C SER A 23 -15.99 -8.86 6.60
N SER A 24 -16.86 -9.76 6.13
CA SER A 24 -16.67 -10.50 4.88
C SER A 24 -16.53 -9.60 3.64
N SER A 25 -17.10 -8.39 3.66
CA SER A 25 -16.98 -7.38 2.58
C SER A 25 -15.53 -6.96 2.29
N LEU A 26 -14.61 -7.13 3.25
CA LEU A 26 -13.19 -6.83 3.09
C LEU A 26 -12.34 -8.08 2.82
N GLY A 27 -12.96 -9.24 2.59
CA GLY A 27 -12.26 -10.52 2.40
C GLY A 27 -11.23 -10.48 1.26
N ASN A 28 -11.59 -9.90 0.11
CA ASN A 28 -10.67 -9.76 -1.03
C ASN A 28 -9.47 -8.85 -0.71
N LEU A 29 -9.69 -7.78 0.05
CA LEU A 29 -8.62 -6.88 0.49
C LEU A 29 -7.66 -7.61 1.44
N LEU A 30 -8.19 -8.36 2.41
CA LEU A 30 -7.40 -9.14 3.33
C LEU A 30 -6.62 -10.25 2.60
N LEU A 31 -7.24 -10.92 1.63
CA LEU A 31 -6.57 -11.95 0.82
C LEU A 31 -5.43 -11.35 0.00
N TYR A 32 -5.67 -10.22 -0.67
CA TYR A 32 -4.62 -9.47 -1.37
C TYR A 32 -3.48 -9.12 -0.40
N PHE A 33 -3.82 -8.59 0.79
CA PHE A 33 -2.82 -8.16 1.76
C PHE A 33 -1.97 -9.33 2.26
N LYS A 34 -2.61 -10.46 2.57
CA LYS A 34 -1.94 -11.70 2.96
C LYS A 34 -0.93 -12.13 1.90
N ASN A 35 -1.39 -12.27 0.65
CA ASN A 35 -0.58 -12.86 -0.42
C ASN A 35 0.52 -11.93 -0.91
N HIS A 36 0.31 -10.62 -0.83
CA HIS A 36 1.27 -9.64 -1.37
C HIS A 36 2.25 -9.12 -0.32
N TRP A 37 1.81 -8.94 0.92
CA TRP A 37 2.62 -8.29 1.96
C TRP A 37 3.08 -9.23 3.06
N VAL A 38 2.19 -10.10 3.55
CA VAL A 38 2.53 -10.99 4.68
C VAL A 38 3.32 -12.22 4.20
N HIS A 39 2.83 -12.88 3.15
CA HIS A 39 3.43 -14.08 2.53
C HIS A 39 3.96 -13.82 1.13
N GLY A 40 4.08 -12.55 0.75
CA GLY A 40 4.56 -12.15 -0.56
C GLY A 40 6.07 -12.20 -0.70
N VAL A 41 6.54 -11.83 -1.89
CA VAL A 41 7.98 -11.82 -2.24
C VAL A 41 8.75 -10.67 -1.60
N VAL A 42 8.06 -9.61 -1.16
CA VAL A 42 8.69 -8.45 -0.52
C VAL A 42 8.85 -8.74 0.97
N PRO A 43 10.09 -8.82 1.51
CA PRO A 43 10.31 -9.10 2.91
C PRO A 43 9.67 -8.06 3.84
N ILE A 44 9.17 -8.53 4.99
CA ILE A 44 8.47 -7.68 5.98
C ILE A 44 9.31 -6.48 6.42
N HIS A 45 10.61 -6.66 6.63
CA HIS A 45 11.51 -5.58 7.06
C HIS A 45 11.66 -4.44 6.03
N MET A 46 11.29 -4.65 4.76
CA MET A 46 11.36 -3.60 3.73
C MET A 46 10.16 -2.64 3.76
N TRP A 47 9.03 -3.07 4.34
CA TRP A 47 7.80 -2.26 4.42
C TRP A 47 7.32 -2.02 5.85
N ASN A 48 7.92 -2.67 6.84
CA ASN A 48 7.69 -2.41 8.25
C ASN A 48 8.51 -1.20 8.72
N PHE A 49 7.85 -0.27 9.41
CA PHE A 49 8.36 0.99 9.89
C PHE A 49 8.32 1.09 11.43
N TYR A 50 8.17 -0.04 12.15
CA TYR A 50 8.12 -0.06 13.61
C TYR A 50 9.32 0.66 14.23
N ASP A 51 10.53 0.34 13.77
CA ASP A 51 11.78 0.97 14.25
C ASP A 51 12.29 2.09 13.33
N ALA A 52 11.48 2.57 12.38
CA ALA A 52 11.90 3.63 11.48
C ALA A 52 11.87 5.01 12.18
N ASN A 53 12.95 5.78 12.03
CA ASN A 53 13.04 7.17 12.50
C ASN A 53 12.11 8.12 11.74
N HIS A 54 11.78 7.80 10.49
CA HIS A 54 10.82 8.57 9.68
C HIS A 54 9.66 7.66 9.28
N ARG A 55 8.54 7.82 9.99
CA ARG A 55 7.32 7.00 9.85
C ARG A 55 6.25 7.63 8.97
N THR A 56 6.43 8.88 8.54
CA THR A 56 5.44 9.60 7.74
C THR A 56 5.86 9.64 6.28
N ASN A 57 4.92 9.37 5.39
CA ASN A 57 5.07 9.51 3.95
C ASN A 57 4.96 10.97 3.50
N ASN A 58 4.90 11.95 4.42
CA ASN A 58 4.69 13.37 4.16
C ASN A 58 5.58 13.92 3.03
N THR A 59 6.85 13.50 2.96
CA THR A 59 7.78 13.92 1.91
C THR A 59 7.39 13.36 0.54
N SER A 60 7.02 12.09 0.48
CA SER A 60 6.57 11.41 -0.74
C SER A 60 5.20 11.93 -1.19
N GLU A 61 4.28 12.18 -0.24
CA GLU A 61 2.98 12.80 -0.51
C GLU A 61 3.14 14.23 -1.01
N ALA A 62 3.99 15.03 -0.36
CA ALA A 62 4.29 16.39 -0.80
C ALA A 62 4.95 16.41 -2.18
N TYR A 63 5.83 15.47 -2.48
CA TYR A 63 6.40 15.31 -3.81
C TYR A 63 5.34 14.95 -4.84
N ASN A 64 4.53 13.92 -4.59
CA ASN A 64 3.46 13.49 -5.50
C ASN A 64 2.45 14.61 -5.75
N LEU A 65 2.07 15.35 -4.70
CA LEU A 65 1.20 16.50 -4.81
C LEU A 65 1.83 17.59 -5.67
N ARG A 66 3.07 18.00 -5.38
CA ARG A 66 3.80 19.02 -6.16
C ARG A 66 4.00 18.58 -7.61
N PHE A 67 4.26 17.30 -7.85
CA PHE A 67 4.41 16.72 -9.18
C PHE A 67 3.09 16.78 -9.95
N ALA A 68 1.99 16.36 -9.34
CA ALA A 68 0.64 16.45 -9.92
C ALA A 68 0.24 17.91 -10.21
N THR A 69 0.49 18.83 -9.27
CA THR A 69 0.21 20.26 -9.45
C THR A 69 1.06 20.89 -10.54
N ARG A 70 2.36 20.57 -10.63
CA ARG A 70 3.25 21.15 -11.64
C ARG A 70 2.99 20.60 -13.03
N LEU A 71 2.59 19.34 -13.14
CA LEU A 71 2.34 18.74 -14.45
C LEU A 71 1.01 19.17 -15.05
N SER A 72 0.01 19.59 -14.26
CA SER A 72 -1.34 19.97 -14.72
C SER A 72 -1.98 18.98 -15.70
N LYS A 73 -1.40 17.79 -15.88
CA LYS A 73 -1.86 16.77 -16.80
C LYS A 73 -2.88 15.97 -16.02
N LYS A 74 -4.16 16.12 -16.40
CA LYS A 74 -5.10 15.02 -16.23
C LYS A 74 -4.40 13.80 -16.81
N HIS A 75 -3.98 12.87 -15.96
CA HIS A 75 -3.51 11.59 -16.46
C HIS A 75 -4.57 11.11 -17.45
N PRO A 76 -4.16 10.73 -18.68
CA PRO A 76 -5.12 10.18 -19.62
C PRO A 76 -5.85 9.08 -18.89
N ASN A 77 -7.18 9.17 -18.82
CA ASN A 77 -7.95 8.09 -18.23
C ASN A 77 -7.63 6.80 -19.01
N ILE A 78 -7.95 5.63 -18.43
CA ILE A 78 -7.58 4.33 -19.01
C ILE A 78 -7.92 4.24 -20.51
N TRP A 79 -9.02 4.88 -20.95
CA TRP A 79 -9.43 4.98 -22.35
C TRP A 79 -8.51 5.82 -23.21
N SER A 80 -8.11 6.99 -22.71
CA SER A 80 -7.17 7.89 -23.40
C SER A 80 -5.78 7.25 -23.53
N PHE A 81 -5.38 6.44 -22.54
CA PHE A 81 -4.14 5.68 -22.60
C PHE A 81 -4.22 4.53 -23.63
N ILE A 82 -5.32 3.77 -23.65
CA ILE A 82 -5.57 2.71 -24.65
C ILE A 82 -5.52 3.29 -26.08
N GLN A 83 -6.11 4.47 -26.31
CA GLN A 83 -6.07 5.12 -27.62
C GLN A 83 -4.65 5.53 -28.03
N LEU A 84 -3.84 6.02 -27.10
CA LEU A 84 -2.46 6.45 -27.37
C LEU A 84 -1.51 5.28 -27.72
N ILE A 85 -1.76 4.09 -27.18
CA ILE A 85 -0.94 2.90 -27.47
C ILE A 85 -1.42 2.14 -28.72
N GLN A 86 -2.60 2.48 -29.25
CA GLN A 86 -3.17 1.90 -30.46
C GLN A 86 -2.91 2.75 -31.72
N SER A 87 -2.36 3.96 -31.57
CA SER A 87 -1.88 4.83 -32.65
C SER A 87 -0.43 4.54 -33.01
#